data_AF-A0AAW7WDC7-F1
#
_entry.id   AF-A0AAW7WDC7-F1
#
_cell.length_a   1.000
_cell.length_b   1.000
_cell.length_c   1.000
_cell.angle_alpha   90.00
_cell.angle_beta   90.00
_cell.angle_gamma   90.00
#
_symmetry.space_group_name_H-M   'P 1'
#
loop_
_entity.id
_entity.type
_entity.pdbx_description
1 polymer ?
#
loop_
_entity_poly.entity_id
_entity_poly.type
_entity_poly.pdbx_seq_one_letter_code
_entity_poly.pdbx_strand_id
1 'polypeptide(L)'
;MVYLYAALGVVMMTGIMAVVEMGLSLTGQSLFLKPDDPYRQNFITNAVGKRDQQMLRLLHDKDDLDFIGRSLQSAQLCDQLLCRSSLAGAAYCRSATTLVPANVVANDAAERLPELAELTRAGVSPHADGFLANACALQVGTHRLLVQPDPIPEDSQIPYRLFSCVLSGDESRCDFESN
;
A
#
# COMPACT_ATOMS: atom_id res chain seq x y z
N MET A 1 38.82 -12.89 -54.51
CA MET A 1 38.33 -11.54 -54.16
C MET A 1 36.80 -11.46 -54.05
N VAL A 2 36.02 -12.11 -54.93
CA VAL A 2 34.53 -12.03 -54.93
C VAL A 2 33.85 -12.57 -53.66
N TYR A 3 34.37 -13.67 -53.09
CA TYR A 3 33.78 -14.29 -51.89
C TYR A 3 33.88 -13.43 -50.61
N LEU A 4 34.86 -12.52 -50.54
CA LEU A 4 35.04 -11.64 -49.39
C LEU A 4 33.96 -10.54 -49.35
N TYR A 5 33.56 -10.03 -50.52
CA TYR A 5 32.46 -9.07 -50.63
C TYR A 5 31.09 -9.69 -50.35
N ALA A 6 30.89 -10.95 -50.74
CA ALA A 6 29.67 -11.69 -50.42
C ALA A 6 29.54 -11.96 -48.91
N ALA A 7 30.63 -12.35 -48.24
CA ALA A 7 30.63 -12.55 -46.79
C ALA A 7 30.36 -11.26 -46.00
N LEU A 8 30.93 -10.14 -46.44
CA LEU A 8 30.67 -8.81 -45.85
C LEU A 8 29.20 -8.39 -45.98
N GLY A 9 28.55 -8.69 -47.12
CA GLY A 9 27.13 -8.41 -47.32
C GLY A 9 26.22 -9.22 -46.39
N VAL A 10 26.54 -10.50 -46.16
CA VAL A 10 25.77 -11.38 -45.26
C VAL A 10 25.90 -10.92 -43.80
N VAL A 11 27.10 -10.54 -43.36
CA VAL A 11 27.33 -10.01 -42.00
C VAL A 11 26.59 -8.70 -41.75
N MET A 12 26.50 -7.83 -42.76
CA MET A 12 25.78 -6.57 -42.63
C MET A 12 24.25 -6.80 -42.53
N MET A 13 23.71 -7.73 -43.31
CA MET A 13 22.28 -8.07 -43.28
C MET A 13 21.86 -8.78 -41.98
N THR A 14 22.68 -9.69 -41.44
CA THR A 14 22.40 -10.33 -40.16
C THR A 14 22.52 -9.34 -38.99
N GLY A 15 23.44 -8.39 -39.06
CA GLY A 15 23.58 -7.33 -38.06
C GLY A 15 22.34 -6.44 -37.96
N ILE A 16 21.76 -6.03 -39.09
CA ILE A 16 20.55 -5.18 -39.10
C ILE A 16 19.35 -5.95 -38.54
N MET A 17 19.20 -7.23 -38.89
CA MET A 17 18.10 -8.06 -38.38
C MET A 17 18.16 -8.23 -36.85
N ALA A 18 19.34 -8.45 -36.28
CA ALA A 18 19.52 -8.57 -34.83
C ALA A 18 19.16 -7.27 -34.08
N VAL A 19 19.51 -6.11 -34.63
CA VAL A 19 19.17 -4.81 -34.03
C VAL A 19 17.66 -4.52 -34.13
N VAL A 20 17.02 -4.92 -35.23
CA VAL A 20 15.56 -4.77 -35.39
C VAL A 20 14.79 -5.67 -34.42
N GLU A 21 15.21 -6.92 -34.22
CA GLU A 21 14.57 -7.83 -33.26
C GLU A 21 14.74 -7.38 -31.80
N MET A 22 15.93 -6.91 -31.41
CA MET A 22 16.13 -6.32 -30.08
C MET A 22 15.34 -5.00 -29.93
N GLY A 23 15.29 -4.16 -30.95
CA GLY A 23 14.54 -2.91 -30.95
C GLY A 23 13.02 -3.11 -30.83
N LEU A 24 12.47 -4.13 -31.49
CA LEU A 24 11.07 -4.54 -31.34
C LEU A 24 10.81 -5.16 -29.95
N SER A 25 11.77 -5.88 -29.36
CA SER A 25 11.62 -6.39 -27.99
C SER A 25 11.50 -5.28 -26.94
N LEU A 26 12.23 -4.17 -27.15
CA LEU A 26 12.26 -3.01 -26.23
C LEU A 26 11.05 -2.09 -26.43
N THR A 27 10.60 -1.91 -27.67
CA THR A 27 9.43 -1.09 -27.99
C THR A 27 8.10 -1.83 -27.81
N GLY A 28 8.08 -3.16 -27.91
CA GLY A 28 6.90 -3.99 -27.64
C GLY A 28 6.36 -3.88 -26.21
N GLN A 29 7.21 -3.51 -25.25
CA GLN A 29 6.79 -3.24 -23.86
C GLN A 29 6.10 -1.87 -23.70
N SER A 30 6.26 -0.94 -24.65
CA SER A 30 5.60 0.37 -24.62
C SER A 30 4.19 0.37 -25.22
N LEU A 31 3.80 -0.71 -25.92
CA LEU A 31 2.46 -0.92 -26.46
C LEU A 31 1.47 -1.50 -25.45
N PHE A 32 1.96 -2.00 -24.32
CA PHE A 32 1.11 -2.15 -23.16
C PHE A 32 0.82 -0.75 -22.63
N LEU A 33 -0.32 -0.19 -23.05
CA LEU A 33 -1.01 0.86 -22.31
C LEU A 33 -0.93 0.47 -20.84
N LYS A 34 -0.08 1.18 -20.10
CA LYS A 34 -0.07 1.09 -18.63
C LYS A 34 -1.54 1.25 -18.23
N PRO A 35 -2.14 0.26 -17.55
CA PRO A 35 -3.55 0.35 -17.18
C PRO A 35 -3.78 1.70 -16.52
N ASP A 36 -4.88 2.36 -16.89
CA ASP A 36 -5.25 3.65 -16.34
C ASP A 36 -5.18 3.54 -14.82
N ASP A 37 -4.18 4.20 -14.25
CA ASP A 37 -3.95 4.20 -12.82
C ASP A 37 -4.96 5.20 -12.24
N PRO A 38 -6.02 4.75 -11.54
CA PRO A 38 -7.06 5.64 -11.03
C PRO A 38 -6.49 6.69 -10.07
N TYR A 39 -5.27 6.47 -9.56
CA TYR A 39 -4.58 7.43 -8.71
C TYR A 39 -4.02 8.65 -9.47
N ARG A 40 -3.69 8.54 -10.76
CA ARG A 40 -3.07 9.66 -11.53
C ARG A 40 -4.05 10.74 -11.99
N GLN A 41 -5.36 10.46 -12.06
CA GLN A 41 -6.30 11.35 -12.74
C GLN A 41 -6.81 12.52 -11.88
N ASN A 42 -6.72 12.47 -10.54
CA ASN A 42 -7.15 13.57 -9.66
C ASN A 42 -6.11 13.91 -8.56
N PHE A 43 -5.99 15.19 -8.18
CA PHE A 43 -5.11 15.60 -7.08
C PHE A 43 -5.53 14.97 -5.74
N ILE A 44 -6.86 14.84 -5.52
CA ILE A 44 -7.43 14.15 -4.35
C ILE A 44 -7.08 12.65 -4.39
N THR A 45 -7.13 12.00 -5.56
CA THR A 45 -6.73 10.59 -5.69
C THR A 45 -5.23 10.41 -5.50
N ASN A 46 -4.38 11.40 -5.82
CA ASN A 46 -2.95 11.32 -5.54
C ASN A 46 -2.64 11.28 -4.03
N ALA A 47 -3.34 12.09 -3.22
CA ALA A 47 -3.16 12.06 -1.76
C ALA A 47 -3.68 10.74 -1.15
N VAL A 48 -4.84 10.26 -1.62
CA VAL A 48 -5.43 8.96 -1.25
C VAL A 48 -4.45 7.82 -1.59
N GLY A 49 -3.94 7.79 -2.82
CA GLY A 49 -3.02 6.74 -3.27
C GLY A 49 -1.68 6.74 -2.54
N LYS A 50 -1.12 7.91 -2.23
CA LYS A 50 0.08 7.99 -1.39
C LYS A 50 -0.16 7.46 0.02
N ARG A 51 -1.33 7.75 0.59
CA ARG A 51 -1.73 7.25 1.91
C ARG A 51 -1.84 5.72 1.91
N ASP A 52 -2.47 5.16 0.89
CA ASP A 52 -2.57 3.70 0.71
C ASP A 52 -1.20 3.06 0.57
N GLN A 53 -0.32 3.65 -0.24
CA GLN A 53 1.06 3.17 -0.37
C GLN A 53 1.83 3.23 0.94
N GLN A 54 1.68 4.29 1.73
CA GLN A 54 2.32 4.41 3.04
C GLN A 54 1.78 3.38 4.02
N MET A 55 0.46 3.16 4.04
CA MET A 55 -0.16 2.14 4.88
C MET A 55 0.28 0.73 4.47
N LEU A 56 0.31 0.42 3.17
CA LEU A 56 0.82 -0.86 2.67
C LEU A 56 2.29 -1.07 3.05
N ARG A 57 3.13 -0.04 2.95
CA ARG A 57 4.53 -0.14 3.40
C ARG A 57 4.62 -0.46 4.89
N LEU A 58 3.83 0.20 5.72
CA LEU A 58 3.76 -0.09 7.16
C LEU A 58 3.33 -1.55 7.44
N LEU A 59 2.38 -2.07 6.66
CA LEU A 59 1.87 -3.43 6.81
C LEU A 59 2.75 -4.51 6.16
N HIS A 60 3.79 -4.13 5.41
CA HIS A 60 4.74 -5.06 4.79
C HIS A 60 6.13 -4.99 5.43
N ASP A 61 6.45 -3.91 6.13
CA ASP A 61 7.70 -3.78 6.87
C ASP A 61 7.67 -4.68 8.12
N LYS A 62 8.68 -5.52 8.26
CA LYS A 62 8.77 -6.50 9.35
C LYS A 62 8.93 -5.83 10.71
N ASP A 63 9.71 -4.76 10.77
CA ASP A 63 9.99 -4.07 12.02
C ASP A 63 8.73 -3.35 12.53
N ASP A 64 7.96 -2.77 11.61
CA ASP A 64 6.67 -2.15 11.91
C ASP A 64 5.61 -3.17 12.32
N LEU A 65 5.52 -4.29 11.60
CA LEU A 65 4.58 -5.37 11.94
C LEU A 65 4.88 -6.03 13.28
N ASP A 66 6.16 -6.21 13.63
CA ASP A 66 6.55 -6.75 14.93
C ASP A 66 6.18 -5.79 16.06
N PHE A 67 6.20 -4.48 15.79
CA PHE A 67 5.77 -3.46 16.74
C PHE A 67 4.25 -3.37 16.88
N ILE A 68 3.52 -3.42 15.75
CA ILE A 68 2.06 -3.45 15.73
C ILE A 68 1.55 -4.73 16.39
N GLY A 69 2.30 -5.83 16.24
CA GLY A 69 1.89 -7.16 16.65
C GLY A 69 1.14 -7.86 15.52
N ARG A 70 1.44 -9.14 15.30
CA ARG A 70 0.95 -9.92 14.15
C ARG A 70 -0.42 -10.58 14.35
N SER A 71 -0.96 -10.52 15.57
CA SER A 71 -2.19 -11.21 15.96
C SER A 71 -3.26 -10.27 16.55
N LEU A 72 -3.06 -8.96 16.45
CA LEU A 72 -3.98 -7.99 17.00
C LEU A 72 -5.22 -7.86 16.12
N GLN A 73 -6.35 -7.58 16.78
CA GLN A 73 -7.64 -7.46 16.14
C GLN A 73 -8.42 -6.27 16.71
N SER A 74 -9.41 -5.79 15.96
CA SER A 74 -10.41 -4.83 16.42
C SER A 74 -9.80 -3.53 16.97
N ALA A 75 -10.20 -3.11 18.17
CA ALA A 75 -9.75 -1.88 18.80
C ALA A 75 -8.22 -1.86 19.03
N GLN A 76 -7.64 -3.00 19.40
CA GLN A 76 -6.22 -3.08 19.70
C GLN A 76 -5.36 -2.87 18.45
N LEU A 77 -5.83 -3.39 17.31
CA LEU A 77 -5.21 -3.14 16.01
C LEU A 77 -5.27 -1.66 15.65
N CYS A 78 -6.41 -0.99 15.84
CA CYS A 78 -6.51 0.45 15.60
C CYS A 78 -5.57 1.29 16.44
N ASP A 79 -5.49 0.97 17.73
CA ASP A 79 -4.67 1.72 18.67
C ASP A 79 -3.18 1.62 18.32
N GLN A 80 -2.72 0.42 17.92
CA GLN A 80 -1.35 0.20 17.47
C GLN A 80 -1.06 0.81 16.09
N LEU A 81 -1.98 0.70 15.14
CA LEU A 81 -1.82 1.31 13.82
C LEU A 81 -1.73 2.83 13.93
N LEU A 82 -2.64 3.45 14.68
CA LEU A 82 -2.62 4.90 14.89
C LEU A 82 -1.34 5.35 15.59
N CYS A 83 -0.90 4.61 16.60
CA CYS A 83 0.36 4.84 17.29
C CYS A 83 1.56 4.91 16.33
N ARG A 84 1.64 3.98 15.37
CA ARG A 84 2.74 3.90 14.40
C ARG A 84 2.55 4.80 13.17
N SER A 85 1.34 5.28 12.93
CA SER A 85 1.01 6.05 11.72
C SER A 85 0.88 7.56 11.96
N SER A 86 0.64 7.99 13.20
CA SER A 86 0.25 9.38 13.48
C SER A 86 0.66 9.87 14.87
N LEU A 87 0.92 11.18 14.96
CA LEU A 87 1.15 11.88 16.23
C LEU A 87 -0.10 11.89 17.13
N ALA A 88 -1.30 11.99 16.53
CA ALA A 88 -2.56 11.89 17.25
C ALA A 88 -2.74 10.51 17.93
N GLY A 89 -2.12 9.47 17.34
CA GLY A 89 -2.11 8.11 17.84
C GLY A 89 -1.16 7.85 19.01
N ALA A 90 -0.25 8.77 19.34
CA ALA A 90 0.80 8.57 20.33
C ALA A 90 0.26 8.13 21.71
N ALA A 91 -0.91 8.64 22.09
CA ALA A 91 -1.56 8.28 23.36
C ALA A 91 -2.04 6.82 23.42
N TYR A 92 -2.22 6.18 22.26
CA TYR A 92 -2.73 4.81 22.12
C TYR A 92 -1.61 3.77 21.96
N CYS A 93 -0.36 4.23 21.92
CA CYS A 93 0.81 3.36 21.93
C CYS A 93 0.84 2.53 23.22
N ARG A 94 0.47 1.24 23.13
CA ARG A 94 0.95 0.27 24.12
C ARG A 94 2.44 0.08 23.93
N SER A 95 3.20 0.06 25.03
CA SER A 95 4.57 -0.48 25.05
C SER A 95 4.50 -1.98 24.77
N ALA A 96 4.32 -2.36 23.51
CA ALA A 96 4.61 -3.71 23.06
C ALA A 96 6.14 -3.85 23.12
N THR A 97 6.61 -4.38 24.25
CA THR A 97 7.93 -5.02 24.39
C THR A 97 9.19 -4.16 24.24
N THR A 98 9.09 -2.85 23.95
CA THR A 98 10.28 -1.99 23.79
C THR A 98 10.22 -0.73 24.66
N LEU A 99 11.39 -0.36 25.17
CA LEU A 99 11.67 0.81 26.02
C LEU A 99 11.50 2.16 25.29
N VAL A 100 10.93 2.18 24.08
CA VAL A 100 10.83 3.39 23.27
C VAL A 100 9.60 4.18 23.73
N PRO A 101 9.78 5.43 24.20
CA PRO A 101 8.65 6.21 24.65
C PRO A 101 7.78 6.64 23.46
N ALA A 102 6.46 6.69 23.68
CA ALA A 102 5.46 6.88 22.62
C ALA A 102 5.67 8.16 21.79
N ASN A 103 6.26 9.20 22.38
CA ASN A 103 6.60 10.45 21.69
C ASN A 103 7.69 10.24 20.61
N VAL A 104 8.65 9.35 20.82
CA VAL A 104 9.70 9.05 19.83
C VAL A 104 9.11 8.32 18.65
N VAL A 105 8.23 7.34 18.91
CA VAL A 105 7.50 6.61 17.86
C VAL A 105 6.62 7.54 17.04
N ALA A 106 5.91 8.44 17.71
CA ALA A 106 5.04 9.42 17.05
C ALA A 106 5.81 10.42 16.18
N ASN A 107 6.99 10.87 16.64
CA ASN A 107 7.85 11.76 15.86
C ASN A 107 8.45 11.05 14.64
N ASP A 108 8.89 9.80 14.80
CA ASP A 108 9.36 8.97 13.68
C ASP A 108 8.24 8.77 12.64
N ALA A 109 7.03 8.45 13.09
CA ALA A 109 5.86 8.31 12.22
C ALA A 109 5.57 9.60 11.43
N ALA A 110 5.66 10.77 12.06
CA ALA A 110 5.41 12.04 11.41
C ALA A 110 6.45 12.37 10.32
N GLU A 111 7.71 11.99 10.52
CA GLU A 111 8.78 12.19 9.54
C GLU A 111 8.68 11.18 8.38
N ARG A 112 8.41 9.91 8.71
CA ARG A 112 8.45 8.79 7.75
C ARG A 112 7.14 8.60 6.98
N LEU A 113 6.01 8.98 7.59
CA LEU A 113 4.65 8.74 7.08
C LEU A 113 3.78 10.01 7.13
N PRO A 114 4.16 11.09 6.44
CA PRO A 114 3.47 12.39 6.54
C PRO A 114 2.01 12.33 6.06
N GLU A 115 1.65 11.44 5.13
CA GLU A 115 0.27 11.35 4.61
C GLU A 115 -0.65 10.59 5.57
N LEU A 116 -0.09 9.89 6.55
CA LEU A 116 -0.79 9.17 7.61
C LEU A 116 -0.97 10.01 8.89
N ALA A 117 -0.32 11.17 8.99
CA ALA A 117 -0.29 11.98 10.21
C ALA A 117 -1.67 12.45 10.68
N GLU A 118 -2.60 12.65 9.75
CA GLU A 118 -3.97 13.10 10.02
C GLU A 118 -4.96 11.96 10.27
N LEU A 119 -4.51 10.70 10.28
CA LEU A 119 -5.39 9.54 10.52
C LEU A 119 -6.06 9.63 11.89
N THR A 120 -7.37 9.44 11.87
CA THR A 120 -8.20 9.38 13.06
C THR A 120 -8.91 8.03 13.14
N ARG A 121 -9.22 7.61 14.37
CA ARG A 121 -9.99 6.41 14.62
C ARG A 121 -11.44 6.64 14.21
N ALA A 122 -11.89 5.99 13.16
CA ALA A 122 -13.30 6.02 12.75
C ALA A 122 -14.14 4.96 13.48
N GLY A 123 -13.50 3.87 13.93
CA GLY A 123 -14.13 2.84 14.75
C GLY A 123 -13.56 1.45 14.50
N VAL A 124 -14.31 0.45 14.93
CA VAL A 124 -14.10 -0.96 14.56
C VAL A 124 -15.30 -1.36 13.71
N SER A 125 -15.07 -2.16 12.67
CA SER A 125 -16.16 -2.71 11.86
C SER A 125 -17.17 -3.43 12.76
N PRO A 126 -18.47 -3.10 12.69
CA PRO A 126 -19.48 -3.60 13.63
C PRO A 126 -19.90 -5.06 13.38
N HIS A 127 -19.51 -5.65 12.25
CA HIS A 127 -19.96 -6.99 11.87
C HIS A 127 -19.06 -8.06 12.48
N ALA A 128 -19.50 -8.71 13.55
CA ALA A 128 -18.75 -9.78 14.22
C ALA A 128 -18.52 -11.01 13.32
N ASP A 129 -19.40 -11.25 12.35
CA ASP A 129 -19.38 -12.44 11.47
C ASP A 129 -19.26 -12.09 9.96
N GLY A 130 -19.00 -10.83 9.63
CA GLY A 130 -18.92 -10.34 8.25
C GLY A 130 -17.53 -10.47 7.62
N PHE A 131 -17.44 -10.22 6.31
CA PHE A 131 -16.17 -10.21 5.57
C PHE A 131 -15.13 -9.28 6.21
N LEU A 132 -15.56 -8.18 6.84
CA LEU A 132 -14.71 -7.20 7.53
C LEU A 132 -14.75 -7.33 9.06
N ALA A 133 -15.01 -8.54 9.58
CA ALA A 133 -15.02 -8.76 11.02
C ALA A 133 -13.69 -8.40 11.65
N ASN A 134 -13.76 -7.73 12.80
CA ASN A 134 -12.60 -7.27 13.57
C ASN A 134 -11.64 -6.32 12.82
N ALA A 135 -12.09 -5.74 11.70
CA ALA A 135 -11.32 -4.76 10.97
C ALA A 135 -11.24 -3.43 11.74
N CYS A 136 -10.06 -2.84 11.73
CA CYS A 136 -9.85 -1.48 12.20
C CYS A 136 -10.28 -0.47 11.11
N ALA A 137 -11.13 0.50 11.46
CA ALA A 137 -11.50 1.58 10.58
C ALA A 137 -10.78 2.89 10.95
N LEU A 138 -9.99 3.42 10.03
CA LEU A 138 -9.30 4.70 10.12
C LEU A 138 -9.81 5.66 9.04
N GLN A 139 -9.80 6.97 9.32
CA GLN A 139 -10.33 7.96 8.38
C GLN A 139 -9.54 9.27 8.42
N VAL A 140 -9.42 9.91 7.26
CA VAL A 140 -8.93 11.28 7.07
C VAL A 140 -9.78 11.98 6.03
N GLY A 141 -10.53 13.01 6.44
CA GLY A 141 -11.46 13.69 5.55
C GLY A 141 -12.43 12.69 4.91
N THR A 142 -12.42 12.61 3.58
CA THR A 142 -13.24 11.68 2.79
C THR A 142 -12.56 10.33 2.54
N HIS A 143 -11.31 10.12 2.95
CA HIS A 143 -10.63 8.86 2.72
C HIS A 143 -10.78 7.94 3.94
N ARG A 144 -11.32 6.74 3.71
CA ARG A 144 -11.52 5.71 4.72
C ARG A 144 -10.66 4.48 4.43
N LEU A 145 -9.96 4.02 5.44
CA LEU A 145 -9.06 2.87 5.43
C LEU A 145 -9.55 1.81 6.40
N LEU A 146 -9.54 0.56 5.97
CA LEU A 146 -9.94 -0.59 6.75
C LEU A 146 -8.80 -1.60 6.74
N VAL A 147 -8.25 -1.89 7.92
CA VAL A 147 -7.20 -2.90 8.09
C VAL A 147 -7.80 -4.10 8.79
N GLN A 148 -7.79 -5.23 8.11
CA GLN A 148 -8.39 -6.47 8.61
C GLN A 148 -7.30 -7.52 8.88
N PRO A 149 -7.34 -8.24 10.02
CA PRO A 149 -6.56 -9.46 10.20
C PRO A 149 -6.97 -10.50 9.15
N ASP A 150 -6.01 -11.00 8.39
CA ASP A 150 -6.25 -12.07 7.42
C ASP A 150 -6.55 -13.39 8.18
N PRO A 151 -7.75 -13.98 8.04
CA PRO A 151 -8.06 -15.24 8.69
C PRO A 151 -7.25 -16.42 8.12
N ILE A 152 -6.80 -16.33 6.87
CA ILE A 152 -6.01 -17.37 6.18
C ILE A 152 -4.93 -16.65 5.36
N PRO A 153 -3.87 -16.14 6.01
CA PRO A 153 -2.82 -15.41 5.31
C PRO A 153 -2.09 -16.34 4.34
N GLU A 154 -1.98 -15.93 3.07
CA GLU A 154 -1.12 -16.59 2.09
C GLU A 154 0.36 -16.53 2.52
N ASP A 155 0.74 -15.42 3.15
CA ASP A 155 2.03 -15.24 3.81
C ASP A 155 1.84 -14.95 5.30
N SER A 156 2.23 -15.90 6.14
CA SER A 156 2.27 -15.72 7.60
C SER A 156 3.06 -14.50 8.08
N GLN A 157 3.90 -13.91 7.22
CA GLN A 157 4.63 -12.68 7.51
C GLN A 157 3.79 -11.41 7.31
N ILE A 158 2.68 -11.46 6.58
CA ILE A 158 1.80 -10.31 6.29
C ILE A 158 0.38 -10.70 6.71
N PRO A 159 0.05 -10.61 8.02
CA PRO A 159 -1.22 -11.11 8.56
C PRO A 159 -2.38 -10.13 8.39
N TYR A 160 -2.23 -9.08 7.59
CA TYR A 160 -3.21 -8.00 7.47
C TYR A 160 -3.54 -7.70 6.01
N ARG A 161 -4.81 -7.40 5.75
CA ARG A 161 -5.32 -6.90 4.47
C ARG A 161 -5.75 -5.45 4.62
N LEU A 162 -5.45 -4.65 3.59
CA LEU A 162 -5.87 -3.25 3.51
C LEU A 162 -7.01 -3.11 2.50
N PHE A 163 -8.06 -2.42 2.90
CA PHE A 163 -9.12 -1.94 2.02
C PHE A 163 -9.20 -0.42 2.17
N SER A 164 -9.39 0.29 1.05
CA SER A 164 -9.53 1.73 1.04
C SER A 164 -10.72 2.15 0.18
N CYS A 165 -11.35 3.28 0.53
CA CYS A 165 -12.36 3.91 -0.29
C CYS A 165 -12.39 5.42 -0.09
N VAL A 166 -12.90 6.12 -1.10
CA VAL A 166 -13.21 7.55 -1.00
C VAL A 166 -14.71 7.69 -0.76
N LEU A 167 -15.08 8.26 0.38
CA LEU A 167 -16.44 8.56 0.79
C LEU A 167 -16.98 9.73 -0.06
N SER A 168 -18.22 9.58 -0.54
CA SER A 168 -18.89 10.62 -1.32
C SER A 168 -19.92 11.34 -0.45
N GLY A 169 -19.66 12.61 -0.10
CA GLY A 169 -20.62 13.44 0.64
C GLY A 169 -20.72 13.09 2.14
N ASP A 170 -21.94 12.82 2.61
CA ASP A 170 -22.27 12.57 4.04
C ASP A 170 -22.09 11.10 4.48
N GLU A 171 -21.57 10.24 3.59
CA GLU A 171 -21.35 8.84 3.89
C GLU A 171 -20.22 8.65 4.92
N SER A 172 -20.47 7.82 5.93
CA SER A 172 -19.46 7.48 6.95
C SER A 172 -18.79 6.12 6.71
N ARG A 173 -19.19 5.38 5.68
CA ARG A 173 -18.76 4.00 5.40
C ARG A 173 -18.63 3.76 3.90
N CYS A 174 -17.76 2.83 3.53
CA CYS A 174 -17.61 2.36 2.16
C CYS A 174 -18.80 1.45 1.77
N ASP A 175 -19.14 1.40 0.49
CA ASP A 175 -20.22 0.52 -0.03
C ASP A 175 -20.01 -0.96 0.35
N PHE A 176 -18.76 -1.42 0.31
CA PHE A 176 -18.39 -2.79 0.65
C PHE A 176 -18.45 -3.11 2.16
N GLU A 177 -18.63 -2.11 3.03
CA GLU A 177 -18.90 -2.34 4.47
C GLU A 177 -20.38 -2.65 4.75
N SER A 178 -21.26 -2.40 3.77
CA SER A 178 -22.71 -2.53 3.90
C SER A 178 -23.25 -3.85 3.34
N ASN A 179 -22.38 -4.66 2.73
CA ASN A 179 -22.67 -5.98 2.16
C ASN A 179 -22.20 -7.10 3.10
#